data_AF-A0A3D3KU36-F1
#
_entry.id   AF-A0A3D3KU36-F1
#
_cell.length_a   1.000
_cell.length_b   1.000
_cell.length_c   1.000
_cell.angle_alpha   90.00
_cell.angle_beta   90.00
_cell.angle_gamma   90.00
#
_symmetry.space_group_name_H-M   'P 1'
#
loop_
_entity.id
_entity.type
_entity.pdbx_description
1 polymer ?
#
loop_
_entity_poly.entity_id
_entity_poly.type
_entity_poly.pdbx_seq_one_letter_code
_entity_poly.pdbx_strand_id
1 'polypeptide(L)' 'MKLQVAMDVLTTEAALELAGQVAEYVDIIEL' A
#
# COMPACT_ATOMS: atom_id res chain seq x y z
N MET A 1 -11.18 -14.08 -2.68
CA MET A 1 -10.04 -13.94 -1.76
C MET A 1 -9.85 -12.46 -1.49
N LYS A 2 -9.45 -12.05 -0.28
CA LYS A 2 -9.03 -10.67 0.00
C LYS A 2 -7.51 -10.60 -0.01
N LEU A 3 -6.94 -9.66 -0.74
CA LEU A 3 -5.50 -9.42 -0.82
C LEU A 3 -5.14 -8.19 0.00
N GLN A 4 -4.19 -8.35 0.92
CA GLN A 4 -3.68 -7.29 1.79
C GLN A 4 -2.20 -7.11 1.53
N VAL A 5 -1.74 -5.85 1.56
CA VAL A 5 -0.32 -5.51 1.52
C VAL A 5 0.04 -4.67 2.75
N ALA A 6 1.12 -5.03 3.43
CA ALA A 6 1.74 -4.24 4.47
C ALA A 6 2.87 -3.40 3.88
N MET A 7 2.89 -2.10 4.18
CA MET A 7 3.78 -1.13 3.58
C MET A 7 4.77 -0.56 4.62
N ASP A 8 5.83 -1.32 4.87
CA ASP A 8 6.92 -0.90 5.77
C ASP A 8 7.91 0.04 5.06
N VAL A 9 7.51 1.29 4.85
CA VAL A 9 8.34 2.35 4.25
C VAL A 9 8.65 3.47 5.24
N LEU A 10 9.76 4.18 5.04
CA LEU A 10 10.30 5.11 6.02
C LEU A 10 9.68 6.51 5.99
N THR A 11 9.00 6.89 4.90
CA THR A 11 8.45 8.24 4.73
C THR A 11 7.02 8.19 4.19
N THR A 12 6.24 9.22 4.55
CA THR A 12 4.86 9.39 4.07
C THR A 12 4.81 9.52 2.56
N GLU A 13 5.77 10.20 1.94
CA GLU A 13 5.84 10.37 0.48
C GLU A 13 5.98 9.02 -0.21
N ALA A 14 6.87 8.15 0.29
CA ALA A 14 7.05 6.80 -0.23
C ALA A 14 5.79 5.95 -0.02
N ALA A 15 5.10 6.12 1.11
CA ALA A 15 3.85 5.42 1.37
C ALA A 15 2.74 5.85 0.40
N LEU A 16 2.62 7.15 0.12
CA LEU A 16 1.62 7.65 -0.82
C LEU A 16 1.91 7.20 -2.26
N GLU A 17 3.18 7.22 -2.68
CA GLU A 17 3.59 6.77 -4.01
C GLU A 17 3.28 5.27 -4.20
N LEU A 18 3.73 4.43 -3.26
CA LEU A 18 3.50 2.98 -3.34
C LEU A 18 2.02 2.64 -3.23
N ALA A 19 1.24 3.34 -2.38
CA ALA A 19 -0.19 3.13 -2.26
C ALA A 19 -0.92 3.40 -3.59
N GLY A 20 -0.54 4.46 -4.31
CA GLY A 20 -1.10 4.77 -5.62
C GLY A 20 -0.83 3.70 -6.68
N GLN A 21 0.31 3.01 -6.59
CA GLN A 21 0.68 1.95 -7.53
C GLN A 21 -0.09 0.64 -7.27
N VAL A 22 -0.35 0.32 -6.00
CA VAL A 22 -0.91 -0.98 -5.61
C VAL A 22 -2.43 -0.98 -5.40
N ALA A 23 -3.06 0.19 -5.28
CA ALA A 23 -4.47 0.34 -4.90
C ALA A 23 -5.47 -0.46 -5.77
N GLU A 24 -5.21 -0.63 -7.07
CA GLU A 24 -6.11 -1.38 -7.96
C GLU A 24 -6.00 -2.91 -7.80
N TYR A 25 -4.98 -3.38 -7.08
CA TYR A 25 -4.67 -4.81 -6.96
C TYR A 25 -4.98 -5.37 -5.57
N VAL A 26 -5.15 -4.52 -4.56
CA VAL A 26 -5.32 -4.93 -3.15
C VAL A 26 -6.62 -4.43 -2.57
N ASP A 27 -7.18 -5.20 -1.65
CA ASP A 27 -8.38 -4.82 -0.90
C ASP A 27 -8.03 -3.94 0.31
N ILE A 28 -6.84 -4.13 0.88
CA ILE A 28 -6.39 -3.49 2.12
C ILE A 28 -4.93 -3.08 1.99
N ILE A 29 -4.65 -1.82 2.33
CA ILE A 29 -3.31 -1.30 2.57
C ILE A 29 -3.15 -1.11 4.08
N GLU A 30 -2.18 -1.81 4.65
CA GLU A 30 -1.75 -1.66 6.05
C GLU A 30 -0.47 -0.82 6.07
N LEU A 31 -0.47 0.24 6.88
CA LEU A 31 0.63 1.19 7.05
C LEU A 31 1.30 1.00 8.40
#